data_AF-A0AAN5C2D3-F1
#
_entry.id   AF-A0AAN5C2D3-F1
#
_cell.length_a   1.000
_cell.length_b   1.000
_cell.length_c   1.000
_cell.angle_alpha   90.00
_cell.angle_beta   90.00
_cell.angle_gamma   90.00
#
_symmetry.space_group_name_H-M   'P 1'
#
loop_
_entity.id
_entity.type
_entity.pdbx_description
1 polymer ?
#
loop_
_entity_poly.entity_id
_entity_poly.type
_entity_poly.pdbx_seq_one_letter_code
_entity_poly.pdbx_strand_id
1 'polypeptide(L)'
;MSVDAFFENLSFAQSGAKFSDLQSEASKINVDLLKEAVKAVLAGGDDAKVDGPLADALKAGFEFATKLVKKLTKEPGQTEMLTVCPLTPSVVLKTMLMMND
;
A
#
# COMPACT_ATOMS: atom_id res chain seq x y z
N MET A 1 -3.54 -12.19 2.41
CA MET A 1 -2.99 -11.31 1.36
C MET A 1 -1.82 -12.01 0.72
N SER A 2 -1.67 -11.97 -0.61
CA SER A 2 -0.45 -12.43 -1.27
C SER A 2 0.69 -11.43 -1.08
N VAL A 3 1.92 -11.89 -1.28
CA VAL A 3 3.13 -11.05 -1.20
C VAL A 3 3.09 -9.94 -2.26
N ASP A 4 2.63 -10.23 -3.47
CA ASP A 4 2.44 -9.25 -4.54
C ASP A 4 1.44 -8.15 -4.15
N ALA A 5 0.27 -8.54 -3.60
CA ALA A 5 -0.72 -7.59 -3.13
C ALA A 5 -0.17 -6.69 -2.01
N PHE A 6 0.74 -7.20 -1.17
CA PHE A 6 1.41 -6.39 -0.16
C PHE A 6 2.31 -5.32 -0.77
N PHE A 7 3.16 -5.69 -1.72
CA PHE A 7 4.04 -4.75 -2.39
C PHE A 7 3.28 -3.71 -3.22
N GLU A 8 2.16 -4.10 -3.83
CA GLU A 8 1.27 -3.18 -4.54
C GLU A 8 0.66 -2.14 -3.59
N ASN A 9 0.13 -2.57 -2.44
CA ASN A 9 -0.39 -1.66 -1.40
C ASN A 9 0.70 -0.78 -0.79
N LEU A 10 1.93 -1.29 -0.66
CA LEU A 10 3.08 -0.51 -0.22
C LEU A 10 3.44 0.57 -1.23
N SER A 11 3.42 0.25 -2.53
CA SER A 11 3.61 1.23 -3.61
C SER A 11 2.50 2.29 -3.62
N PHE A 12 1.25 1.91 -3.36
CA PHE A 12 0.15 2.87 -3.22
C PHE A 12 0.32 3.77 -1.99
N ALA A 13 0.81 3.23 -0.87
CA ALA A 13 1.13 4.01 0.32
C ALA A 13 2.29 4.98 0.09
N GLN A 14 3.36 4.54 -0.57
CA GLN A 14 4.52 5.40 -0.91
C GLN A 14 4.15 6.56 -1.82
N SER A 15 3.30 6.30 -2.82
CA SER A 15 2.80 7.34 -3.73
C SER A 15 1.74 8.23 -3.08
N GLY A 16 1.23 7.88 -1.89
CA GLY A 16 0.11 8.57 -1.26
C GLY A 16 -1.23 8.35 -1.97
N ALA A 17 -1.29 7.47 -2.97
CA ALA A 17 -2.51 7.17 -3.73
C ALA A 17 -3.57 6.43 -2.90
N LYS A 18 -3.13 5.58 -1.96
CA LYS A 18 -3.97 4.96 -0.92
C LYS A 18 -3.18 4.91 0.38
N PHE A 19 -3.88 4.89 1.52
CA PHE A 19 -3.22 4.85 2.83
C PHE A 19 -2.22 6.00 3.02
N SER A 20 -2.61 7.22 2.62
CA SER A 20 -1.79 8.43 2.77
C SER A 20 -1.30 8.65 4.21
N ASP A 21 -2.08 8.20 5.20
CA ASP A 21 -1.69 8.20 6.60
C ASP A 21 -0.44 7.34 6.89
N LEU A 22 -0.19 6.31 6.07
CA LEU A 22 0.96 5.41 6.17
C LEU A 22 2.10 5.82 5.23
N GLN A 23 1.94 6.88 4.42
CA GLN A 23 2.94 7.30 3.44
C GLN A 23 4.29 7.58 4.09
N SER A 24 4.31 8.25 5.25
CA SER A 24 5.55 8.58 5.96
C SER A 24 6.32 7.35 6.43
N GLU A 25 5.62 6.26 6.75
CA GLU A 25 6.25 5.00 7.14
C GLU A 25 6.61 4.17 5.91
N ALA A 26 5.73 4.12 4.91
CA ALA A 26 5.96 3.42 3.66
C ALA A 26 7.16 3.99 2.89
N SER A 27 7.36 5.32 2.94
CA SER A 27 8.49 6.00 2.29
C SER A 27 9.84 5.66 2.90
N LYS A 28 9.87 5.14 4.13
CA LYS A 28 11.10 4.69 4.81
C LYS A 28 11.46 3.25 4.47
N ILE A 29 10.54 2.51 3.84
CA ILE A 29 10.75 1.11 3.49
C ILE A 29 11.48 1.03 2.16
N ASN A 30 12.67 0.44 2.18
CA ASN A 30 13.37 0.06 0.95
C ASN A 30 12.73 -1.22 0.39
N VAL A 31 12.03 -1.09 -0.73
CA VAL A 31 11.25 -2.18 -1.35
C VAL A 31 12.15 -3.30 -1.84
N ASP A 32 13.33 -2.97 -2.38
CA ASP A 32 14.27 -3.96 -2.90
C ASP A 32 14.85 -4.80 -1.76
N LEU A 33 15.30 -4.16 -0.67
CA LEU A 33 15.76 -4.86 0.54
C LEU A 33 14.64 -5.70 1.18
N LEU A 34 13.41 -5.19 1.22
CA LEU A 34 12.28 -5.94 1.76
C LEU A 34 11.93 -7.16 0.89
N LYS A 35 11.99 -7.04 -0.44
CA LYS A 35 11.81 -8.18 -1.35
C LYS A 35 12.87 -9.24 -1.14
N GLU A 36 14.14 -8.84 -0.99
CA GLU A 36 15.22 -9.77 -0.70
C GLU A 36 15.06 -10.43 0.67
N ALA A 37 14.68 -9.67 1.70
CA ALA A 37 14.42 -10.22 3.03
C ALA A 37 13.26 -11.23 3.02
N VAL A 38 12.15 -10.90 2.34
CA VAL A 38 11.00 -11.82 2.21
C VAL A 38 11.40 -13.07 1.42
N LYS A 39 12.19 -12.94 0.34
CA LYS A 39 12.71 -14.10 -0.40
C LYS A 39 13.62 -14.96 0.47
N ALA A 40 14.50 -14.36 1.26
CA ALA A 40 15.38 -15.08 2.17
C ALA A 40 14.58 -15.83 3.25
N VAL A 41 13.53 -15.21 3.80
CA VAL A 41 12.62 -15.86 4.76
C VAL A 41 11.85 -17.02 4.12
N LEU A 42 11.26 -16.79 2.94
CA LEU A 42 10.50 -17.81 2.22
C LEU A 42 11.38 -18.98 1.74
N ALA A 43 12.65 -18.72 1.41
CA ALA A 43 13.61 -19.75 1.02
C ALA A 43 14.20 -20.51 2.22
N GLY A 44 14.35 -19.83 3.37
CA GLY A 44 14.95 -20.41 4.58
C GLY A 44 13.99 -21.26 5.41
N GLY A 45 12.68 -21.23 5.16
CA GLY A 45 11.69 -22.01 5.91
C GLY A 45 11.50 -21.51 7.35
N ASP A 46 11.22 -22.43 8.29
CA ASP A 46 10.86 -22.11 9.68
C ASP A 46 12.01 -21.48 10.48
N ASP A 47 13.26 -21.82 10.14
CA ASP A 47 14.49 -21.32 10.79
C ASP A 47 15.09 -20.09 10.09
N ALA A 48 14.37 -19.49 9.14
CA ALA A 48 14.93 -18.40 8.36
C ALA A 48 15.26 -17.18 9.22
N LYS A 49 16.54 -16.80 9.21
CA LYS A 49 17.03 -15.58 9.85
C LYS A 49 17.56 -14.64 8.79
N VAL A 50 17.15 -13.38 8.91
CA VAL A 50 17.74 -12.27 8.19
C VAL A 50 18.36 -11.35 9.23
N ASP A 51 19.59 -10.90 8.98
CA ASP A 51 20.35 -10.03 9.88
C ASP A 51 20.74 -8.74 9.16
N GLY A 52 21.06 -7.70 9.94
CA GLY A 52 21.50 -6.41 9.43
C GLY A 52 20.41 -5.68 8.61
N PRO A 53 20.75 -5.04 7.48
CA PRO A 53 19.82 -4.19 6.73
C PRO A 53 18.55 -4.89 6.25
N LEU A 54 18.61 -6.22 6.04
CA LEU A 54 17.45 -7.03 5.67
C LEU A 54 16.48 -7.20 6.85
N ALA A 55 16.99 -7.33 8.08
CA ALA A 55 16.16 -7.41 9.28
C ALA A 55 15.43 -6.09 9.55
N ASP A 56 16.12 -4.96 9.38
CA ASP A 56 15.53 -3.63 9.53
C ASP A 56 14.43 -3.38 8.48
N ALA A 57 14.70 -3.73 7.21
CA ALA A 57 13.71 -3.62 6.14
C ALA A 57 12.51 -4.53 6.40
N LEU A 58 12.74 -5.79 6.80
CA LEU A 58 11.68 -6.76 7.14
C LEU A 58 10.83 -6.25 8.29
N LYS A 59 11.44 -5.72 9.36
CA LYS A 59 10.74 -5.17 10.51
C LYS A 59 9.86 -3.98 10.12
N ALA A 60 10.41 -3.03 9.35
CA ALA A 60 9.63 -1.89 8.84
C ALA A 60 8.47 -2.35 7.93
N GLY A 61 8.72 -3.35 7.09
CA GLY A 61 7.70 -4.01 6.26
C GLY A 61 6.58 -4.63 7.08
N PHE A 62 6.90 -5.34 8.16
CA PHE A 62 5.93 -5.96 9.07
C PHE A 62 5.11 -4.94 9.87
N GLU A 63 5.74 -3.87 10.34
CA GLU A 63 5.02 -2.78 11.01
C GLU A 63 4.01 -2.13 10.07
N PHE A 64 4.42 -1.86 8.83
CA PHE A 64 3.51 -1.37 7.80
C PHE A 64 2.41 -2.38 7.48
N ALA A 65 2.74 -3.67 7.29
CA ALA A 65 1.77 -4.74 7.05
C ALA A 65 0.72 -4.81 8.17
N THR A 66 1.14 -4.70 9.42
CA THR A 66 0.25 -4.72 10.58
C THR A 66 -0.70 -3.52 10.57
N LYS A 67 -0.20 -2.33 10.26
CA LYS A 67 -1.03 -1.11 10.16
C LYS A 67 -1.97 -1.17 8.95
N LEU A 68 -1.49 -1.70 7.83
CA LEU A 68 -2.28 -1.93 6.62
C LEU A 68 -3.41 -2.92 6.91
N VAL A 69 -3.12 -4.07 7.53
CA VAL A 69 -4.14 -5.06 7.90
C VAL A 69 -5.14 -4.45 8.87
N LYS A 70 -4.70 -3.67 9.87
CA LYS A 70 -5.61 -2.93 10.78
C LYS A 70 -6.51 -1.93 10.04
N LYS A 71 -6.03 -1.32 8.95
CA LYS A 71 -6.82 -0.45 8.07
C LYS A 71 -7.77 -1.24 7.17
N LEU A 72 -7.37 -2.43 6.70
CA LEU A 72 -8.20 -3.33 5.89
C LEU A 72 -9.26 -4.09 6.70
N THR A 73 -9.04 -4.27 8.01
CA THR A 73 -10.00 -4.90 8.94
C THR A 73 -10.91 -3.91 9.65
N LYS A 74 -10.58 -2.61 9.64
CA LYS A 74 -11.56 -1.57 9.96
C LYS A 74 -12.45 -1.38 8.72
N GLU A 75 -13.75 -1.48 8.95
CA GLU A 75 -14.82 -1.49 7.96
C GLU A 75 -14.63 -0.46 6.82
N PRO A 76 -15.10 -0.77 5.59
CA PRO A 76 -15.38 0.27 4.62
C PRO A 76 -16.25 1.32 5.32
N GLY A 77 -15.79 2.57 5.35
CA GLY A 77 -16.60 3.64 5.91
C GLY A 77 -17.95 3.66 5.19
N GLN A 78 -19.04 4.04 5.86
CA GLN A 78 -20.38 4.06 5.26
C GLN A 78 -20.48 4.81 3.90
N THR A 79 -19.46 5.58 3.51
CA THR A 79 -19.29 6.20 2.19
C THR A 79 -18.97 5.22 1.05
N GLU A 80 -18.47 4.03 1.34
CA GLU A 80 -18.30 2.92 0.38
C GLU A 80 -19.58 2.07 0.22
N MET A 81 -20.68 2.41 0.92
CA MET A 81 -21.92 1.66 0.74
C MET A 81 -22.59 1.86 -0.62
N LEU A 82 -22.22 2.84 -1.44
CA LEU A 82 -22.68 3.02 -2.83
C LEU A 82 -22.04 4.29 -3.41
N THR A 83 -20.81 4.20 -3.94
CA THR A 83 -20.39 5.11 -5.02
C THR A 83 -19.59 4.32 -6.02
N VAL A 84 -20.30 3.64 -6.91
CA VAL A 84 -19.90 3.59 -8.33
C VAL A 84 -19.33 4.97 -8.69
N CYS A 85 -18.12 5.02 -9.26
CA CYS A 85 -17.52 6.27 -9.73
C CYS A 85 -18.59 7.22 -10.30
N PRO A 86 -18.52 8.52 -10.00
CA PRO A 86 -17.98 9.32 -11.08
C PRO A 86 -17.10 10.46 -10.59
N LEU A 87 -15.98 10.61 -11.30
CA LEU A 87 -15.46 11.89 -11.76
C LEU A 87 -15.30 12.98 -10.69
N THR A 88 -14.04 13.32 -10.44
CA THR A 88 -13.69 14.59 -9.79
C THR A 88 -14.51 15.75 -10.40
N PRO A 89 -14.98 16.71 -9.60
CA PRO A 89 -15.79 17.83 -10.10
C PRO A 89 -15.05 18.64 -11.19
N SER A 90 -13.73 18.55 -11.24
CA SER A 90 -12.87 19.15 -12.28
C SER A 90 -13.00 18.50 -13.66
N VAL A 91 -13.35 17.21 -13.75
CA VAL A 91 -13.53 16.50 -15.04
C VAL A 91 -14.94 16.70 -15.60
N VAL A 92 -15.96 16.74 -14.74
CA VAL A 92 -17.36 17.00 -15.15
C VAL A 92 -17.52 18.40 -15.74
N LEU A 93 -16.93 19.41 -15.09
CA LEU A 93 -17.01 20.79 -15.56
C LEU A 93 -16.31 21.01 -16.91
N LYS A 94 -15.24 20.24 -17.18
CA LYS A 94 -14.48 20.34 -18.43
C LYS A 94 -15.20 19.70 -19.62
N THR A 95 -15.97 18.64 -19.40
CA THR A 95 -16.77 17.99 -20.46
C THR A 95 -18.05 18.78 -20.79
N MET A 96 -18.70 19.41 -19.80
CA MET A 96 -19.88 20.26 -20.06
C MET A 96 -19.55 21.54 -20.85
N LEU A 97 -18.35 22.10 -20.69
CA LEU A 97 -17.95 23.32 -21.39
C LEU A 97 -17.56 23.10 -22.86
N MET A 98 -17.28 21.85 -23.28
CA MET A 98 -16.83 21.52 -24.63
C MET A 98 -17.96 21.10 -25.60
N MET A 99 -19.22 21.14 -25.16
CA MET A 99 -20.40 20.73 -25.96
C MET A 99 -21.32 21.89 -26.35
N ASN A 100 -20.86 23.14 -26.22
CA ASN A 100 -21.59 24.34 -26.63
C ASN A 100 -20.71 25.19 -27.57
N ASP A 101 -20.38 24.60 -28.73
CA ASP A 101 -20.18 25.28 -30.02
C ASP A 101 -20.44 24.26 -31.15
#